data_AF-A0A521XCA6-F1
#
_entry.id   AF-A0A521XCA6-F1
#
_cell.length_a   1.000
_cell.length_b   1.000
_cell.length_c   1.000
_cell.angle_alpha   90.00
_cell.angle_beta   90.00
_cell.angle_gamma   90.00
#
_symmetry.space_group_name_H-M   'P 1'
#
loop_
_entity.id
_entity.type
_entity.pdbx_description
1 polymer ?
#
loop_
_entity_poly.entity_id
_entity_poly.type
_entity_poly.pdbx_seq_one_letter_code
_entity_poly.pdbx_strand_id
1 'polypeptide(L)'
;MGARPVRRSVDDARYGGVLRGARDQFAAYHRRSGVDDGRQGRCGAVASLVAPATPADVARRTAVGGPAYRRGCGSADRACVRPYAPRAAISDRDWRRTRAADGGDSDAHRHPDHGDAPAGALTGHRLPRAGERHGARRADRNLRHAACRRIRDLPGPAARGLRRLRLHAADACHLRLTGHRPTQEAARMIVAAVLCLVLLPVAAAVATWTLGLRRRAGPLCVAVSVVMLLAAFALFVRVQDRGPQSAFGDWVYVDSLGVLVLTLITIVGVCGALNSQPYIAHDLARGELRPQDETRYYALFLAFMATMAAVPVVNNLGVMWVAIEATTVVSVLLVSIYRTGRSLEAAWKYLVLGSVGIALALFGTMMTYYAASATIGESASALNWTELRAASVRLDPDVMRLAFIFVLVGYGTKVGLAPMHTWLPDAHSQAPSPISGLLSGVLLNCALYAVLRFRVLTIDAVGGSYADHLLIGFGLFSVALAVPFLLVQHDIKRMLG
;
A
#
# COMPACT_ATOMS: atom_id res chain seq x y z
N MET A 1 36.52 -18.01 -70.60
CA MET A 1 35.95 -16.80 -69.96
C MET A 1 35.18 -17.27 -68.74
N GLY A 2 35.59 -17.09 -67.48
CA GLY A 2 36.45 -16.09 -66.89
C GLY A 2 35.65 -15.26 -65.88
N ALA A 3 35.10 -15.89 -64.82
CA ALA A 3 34.45 -15.18 -63.73
C ALA A 3 35.46 -14.99 -62.59
N ARG A 4 36.03 -13.77 -62.52
CA ARG A 4 36.86 -13.31 -61.40
C ARG A 4 35.97 -12.89 -60.20
N PRO A 5 36.48 -13.01 -58.96
CA PRO A 5 35.76 -12.62 -57.76
C PRO A 5 35.73 -11.09 -57.59
N VAL A 6 34.59 -10.57 -57.14
CA VAL A 6 34.43 -9.16 -56.74
C VAL A 6 35.03 -8.94 -55.35
N ARG A 7 35.81 -7.87 -55.24
CA ARG A 7 36.61 -7.41 -54.11
C ARG A 7 35.77 -7.13 -52.85
N ARG A 8 36.28 -7.55 -51.68
CA ARG A 8 35.98 -6.91 -50.39
C ARG A 8 36.99 -5.80 -50.14
N SER A 9 36.51 -4.57 -50.06
CA SER A 9 37.15 -3.39 -49.47
C SER A 9 36.00 -2.41 -49.25
N VAL A 10 35.71 -1.87 -48.07
CA VAL A 10 36.54 -1.06 -47.18
C VAL A 10 35.74 -1.01 -45.87
N ASP A 11 36.16 -1.68 -44.79
CA ASP A 11 35.63 -1.42 -43.43
C ASP A 11 36.50 -2.03 -42.31
N ASP A 12 37.29 -3.06 -42.60
CA ASP A 12 38.18 -3.70 -41.59
C ASP A 12 39.39 -2.84 -41.14
N ALA A 13 39.64 -1.70 -41.78
CA ALA A 13 40.80 -0.87 -41.46
C ALA A 13 40.56 0.14 -40.31
N ARG A 14 39.32 0.37 -39.86
CA ARG A 14 39.04 1.37 -38.81
C ARG A 14 38.89 0.83 -37.39
N TYR A 15 38.73 -0.48 -37.19
CA TYR A 15 38.56 -1.06 -35.84
C TYR A 15 39.83 -1.71 -35.26
N GLY A 16 40.89 -1.90 -36.05
CA GLY A 16 42.15 -2.52 -35.59
C GLY A 16 43.07 -1.60 -34.76
N GLY A 17 42.83 -0.29 -34.76
CA GLY A 17 43.68 0.70 -34.06
C GLY A 17 43.34 0.90 -32.59
N VAL A 18 42.05 0.79 -32.23
CA VAL A 18 41.57 1.09 -30.86
C VAL A 18 41.96 -0.01 -29.85
N LEU A 19 42.09 -1.25 -30.31
CA LEU A 19 42.47 -2.39 -29.46
C LEU A 19 43.97 -2.51 -29.19
N ARG A 20 44.84 -1.83 -29.95
CA ARG A 20 46.28 -1.78 -29.68
C ARG A 20 46.63 -0.75 -28.60
N GLY A 21 45.99 0.43 -28.64
CA GLY A 21 46.22 1.48 -27.64
C GLY A 21 45.88 1.08 -26.20
N ALA A 22 44.84 0.26 -26.02
CA ALA A 22 44.43 -0.23 -24.69
C ALA A 22 45.40 -1.26 -24.09
N ARG A 23 46.10 -2.04 -24.92
CA ARG A 23 47.11 -3.02 -24.47
C ARG A 23 48.41 -2.33 -24.02
N ASP A 24 48.81 -1.27 -24.71
CA ASP A 24 50.04 -0.54 -24.38
C ASP A 24 49.89 0.32 -23.12
N GLN A 25 48.68 0.82 -22.83
CA GLN A 25 48.38 1.53 -21.57
C GLN A 25 48.38 0.60 -20.35
N PHE A 26 47.95 -0.66 -20.49
CA PHE A 26 47.97 -1.64 -19.39
C PHE A 26 49.39 -2.11 -19.06
N ALA A 27 50.27 -2.22 -20.06
CA ALA A 27 51.69 -2.55 -19.89
C ALA A 27 52.54 -1.40 -19.29
N ALA A 28 52.06 -0.16 -19.39
CA ALA A 28 52.70 1.01 -18.77
C ALA A 28 52.36 1.17 -17.28
N TYR A 29 51.17 0.72 -16.86
CA TYR A 29 50.72 0.77 -15.46
C TYR A 29 51.50 -0.20 -14.56
N HIS A 30 51.77 -1.42 -15.05
CA HIS A 30 52.55 -2.42 -14.31
C HIS A 30 54.05 -2.11 -14.20
N ARG A 31 54.59 -1.20 -15.02
CA ARG A 31 56.00 -0.76 -14.92
C ARG A 31 56.21 0.42 -13.96
N ARG A 32 55.15 1.09 -13.51
CA ARG A 32 55.23 2.23 -12.57
C ARG A 32 54.95 1.88 -11.11
N SER A 33 54.43 0.68 -10.84
CA SER A 33 54.24 0.17 -9.49
C SER A 33 55.48 -0.60 -9.05
N GLY A 34 56.52 0.13 -8.67
CA GLY A 34 57.71 -0.43 -8.01
C GLY A 34 57.34 -1.00 -6.64
N VAL A 35 56.90 -2.26 -6.61
CA VAL A 35 56.82 -3.06 -5.39
C VAL A 35 57.83 -4.17 -5.53
N ASP A 36 58.95 -3.98 -4.85
CA ASP A 36 60.08 -4.89 -4.80
C ASP A 36 59.70 -6.20 -4.12
N ASP A 37 60.12 -7.29 -4.76
CA ASP A 37 59.94 -8.67 -4.35
C ASP A 37 61.07 -9.04 -3.40
N GLY A 38 60.72 -9.44 -2.18
CA GLY A 38 61.66 -9.52 -1.06
C GLY A 38 61.36 -10.62 -0.06
N ARG A 39 61.13 -11.86 -0.51
CA ARG A 39 61.61 -13.07 0.18
C ARG A 39 61.35 -14.35 -0.61
N GLN A 40 62.43 -14.87 -1.17
CA GLN A 40 62.59 -16.26 -1.59
C GLN A 40 62.38 -17.23 -0.40
N GLY A 41 61.77 -18.38 -0.71
CA GLY A 41 62.12 -19.62 -0.01
C GLY A 41 60.98 -20.61 0.18
N ARG A 42 60.80 -21.50 -0.81
CA ARG A 42 60.85 -22.97 -0.68
C ARG A 42 59.75 -23.71 -1.46
N CYS A 43 60.24 -24.63 -2.29
CA CYS A 43 59.61 -25.88 -2.76
C CYS A 43 58.38 -25.70 -3.67
N GLY A 44 58.42 -25.97 -4.97
CA GLY A 44 59.17 -26.99 -5.70
C GLY A 44 58.25 -28.17 -6.01
N ALA A 45 58.03 -28.40 -7.31
CA ALA A 45 57.35 -29.54 -7.96
C ALA A 45 55.83 -29.64 -7.68
N VAL A 46 54.93 -29.82 -8.64
CA VAL A 46 54.98 -30.69 -9.81
C VAL A 46 54.15 -30.05 -10.94
N ALA A 47 54.76 -29.90 -12.12
CA ALA A 47 54.05 -29.67 -13.36
C ALA A 47 53.76 -31.00 -14.06
N SER A 48 52.77 -30.96 -14.94
CA SER A 48 52.41 -31.91 -16.01
C SER A 48 51.59 -33.16 -15.63
N LEU A 49 50.32 -33.18 -16.06
CA LEU A 49 49.87 -34.00 -17.21
C LEU A 49 48.33 -33.89 -17.46
N VAL A 50 48.01 -33.58 -18.72
CA VAL A 50 46.86 -34.05 -19.52
C VAL A 50 45.49 -33.36 -19.38
N ALA A 51 45.00 -32.95 -20.55
CA ALA A 51 43.76 -32.28 -20.91
C ALA A 51 42.59 -33.30 -21.12
N PRO A 52 41.36 -32.87 -21.50
CA PRO A 52 40.08 -33.45 -21.06
C PRO A 52 39.53 -34.57 -21.95
N ALA A 53 38.62 -35.40 -21.40
CA ALA A 53 37.81 -36.36 -22.15
C ALA A 53 36.30 -36.09 -22.00
N THR A 54 35.60 -36.16 -23.12
CA THR A 54 34.15 -36.04 -23.36
C THR A 54 33.40 -37.37 -23.12
N PRO A 55 32.05 -37.37 -23.07
CA PRO A 55 31.25 -38.48 -22.56
C PRO A 55 30.71 -39.40 -23.66
N ALA A 56 30.95 -40.71 -23.53
CA ALA A 56 30.15 -41.77 -24.17
C ALA A 56 30.41 -43.11 -23.46
N ASP A 57 29.34 -43.90 -23.34
CA ASP A 57 29.30 -45.32 -23.02
C ASP A 57 29.71 -45.78 -21.61
N VAL A 58 28.74 -46.29 -20.84
CA VAL A 58 28.48 -47.75 -20.75
C VAL A 58 27.43 -47.99 -19.68
N ALA A 59 26.27 -48.47 -20.13
CA ALA A 59 25.24 -49.07 -19.30
C ALA A 59 25.65 -50.48 -18.84
N ARG A 60 24.98 -50.92 -17.76
CA ARG A 60 24.87 -52.28 -17.21
C ARG A 60 25.96 -52.71 -16.23
N ARG A 61 25.57 -52.84 -14.96
CA ARG A 61 25.56 -54.12 -14.22
C ARG A 61 24.71 -54.02 -12.96
N THR A 62 23.54 -54.63 -13.08
CA THR A 62 22.72 -55.33 -12.09
C THR A 62 23.36 -55.70 -10.74
N ALA A 63 22.58 -55.43 -9.68
CA ALA A 63 22.18 -56.33 -8.58
C ALA A 63 23.26 -57.12 -7.80
N VAL A 64 23.24 -56.98 -6.46
CA VAL A 64 22.93 -58.03 -5.47
C VAL A 64 23.27 -57.52 -4.05
N GLY A 65 22.34 -57.73 -3.10
CA GLY A 65 22.65 -58.08 -1.71
C GLY A 65 22.83 -56.96 -0.68
N GLY A 66 21.82 -56.73 0.17
CA GLY A 66 22.06 -56.40 1.59
C GLY A 66 22.57 -57.63 2.36
N PRO A 67 22.71 -57.63 3.71
CA PRO A 67 22.07 -56.71 4.67
C PRO A 67 22.95 -56.28 5.87
N ALA A 68 22.31 -55.54 6.78
CA ALA A 68 22.53 -55.50 8.23
C ALA A 68 23.69 -54.66 8.81
N TYR A 69 23.32 -53.58 9.51
CA TYR A 69 24.04 -53.15 10.70
C TYR A 69 23.06 -52.99 11.88
N ARG A 70 23.27 -53.80 12.91
CA ARG A 70 22.58 -53.77 14.21
C ARG A 70 23.46 -53.02 15.21
N ARG A 71 22.79 -52.15 15.99
CA ARG A 71 22.93 -51.90 17.45
C ARG A 71 24.19 -51.27 18.05
N GLY A 72 23.92 -50.34 18.97
CA GLY A 72 24.76 -49.91 20.10
C GLY A 72 24.64 -48.39 20.32
N CYS A 73 23.64 -47.85 21.06
CA CYS A 73 23.57 -47.70 22.53
C CYS A 73 24.85 -47.11 23.16
N GLY A 74 24.85 -46.10 24.03
CA GLY A 74 23.81 -45.23 24.63
C GLY A 74 24.44 -43.85 24.88
N SER A 75 23.93 -42.95 25.72
CA SER A 75 22.89 -42.99 26.74
C SER A 75 22.74 -41.57 27.30
N ALA A 76 21.50 -41.20 27.67
CA ALA A 76 21.09 -40.24 28.72
C ALA A 76 21.57 -38.77 28.60
N ASP A 77 20.71 -37.75 28.66
CA ASP A 77 19.73 -37.51 29.72
C ASP A 77 18.36 -36.98 29.25
N ARG A 78 17.36 -37.35 30.05
CA ARG A 78 15.93 -37.02 29.92
C ARG A 78 15.57 -35.83 30.79
N ALA A 79 14.75 -34.93 30.26
CA ALA A 79 13.70 -34.27 31.04
C ALA A 79 12.45 -34.13 30.16
N CYS A 80 11.43 -34.92 30.47
CA CYS A 80 10.10 -34.90 29.88
C CYS A 80 9.17 -34.02 30.74
N VAL A 81 8.42 -33.10 30.12
CA VAL A 81 7.12 -32.65 30.64
C VAL A 81 6.12 -32.59 29.47
N ARG A 82 4.90 -33.04 29.78
CA ARG A 82 3.83 -33.54 28.90
C ARG A 82 3.08 -32.47 28.07
N PRO A 83 2.32 -32.91 27.03
CA PRO A 83 1.54 -32.06 26.16
C PRO A 83 0.15 -31.70 26.72
N TYR A 84 -0.32 -30.51 26.34
CA TYR A 84 -1.63 -29.93 26.64
C TYR A 84 -2.71 -30.51 25.72
N ALA A 85 -3.85 -30.92 26.27
CA ALA A 85 -5.07 -31.28 25.55
C ALA A 85 -6.25 -30.42 26.05
N PRO A 86 -7.28 -30.16 25.22
CA PRO A 86 -8.19 -29.03 25.38
C PRO A 86 -9.38 -29.36 26.30
N ARG A 87 -9.93 -28.35 26.98
CA ARG A 87 -11.20 -28.45 27.72
C ARG A 87 -12.29 -27.59 27.07
N ALA A 88 -13.50 -28.15 27.18
CA ALA A 88 -14.71 -27.84 26.46
C ALA A 88 -15.49 -26.62 26.98
N ALA A 89 -16.28 -26.07 26.05
CA ALA A 89 -17.66 -25.58 26.17
C ALA A 89 -18.12 -24.91 27.49
N ILE A 90 -18.42 -23.62 27.39
CA ILE A 90 -19.25 -22.87 28.34
C ILE A 90 -20.68 -22.87 27.79
N SER A 91 -21.63 -23.38 28.59
CA SER A 91 -23.07 -23.32 28.32
C SER A 91 -23.73 -22.18 29.07
N ASP A 92 -24.65 -21.49 28.40
CA ASP A 92 -25.66 -20.60 28.97
C ASP A 92 -26.44 -21.26 30.12
N ARG A 93 -26.32 -20.72 31.33
CA ARG A 93 -27.37 -20.59 32.36
C ARG A 93 -26.78 -19.90 33.59
N ASP A 94 -27.65 -19.19 34.31
CA ASP A 94 -27.42 -18.58 35.65
C ASP A 94 -26.99 -17.10 35.71
N TRP A 95 -27.81 -16.22 35.12
CA TRP A 95 -27.84 -14.78 35.43
C TRP A 95 -29.09 -14.35 36.21
N ARG A 96 -29.48 -15.08 37.26
CA ARG A 96 -30.49 -14.62 38.21
C ARG A 96 -30.20 -15.13 39.61
N ARG A 97 -29.64 -14.25 40.46
CA ARG A 97 -29.97 -14.06 41.89
C ARG A 97 -28.82 -13.33 42.58
N THR A 98 -29.01 -12.04 42.82
CA THR A 98 -28.56 -11.33 44.04
C THR A 98 -29.15 -9.91 44.00
N ARG A 99 -30.42 -9.81 44.40
CA ARG A 99 -30.99 -8.60 45.01
C ARG A 99 -31.53 -9.05 46.36
N ALA A 100 -30.88 -8.63 47.44
CA ALA A 100 -31.45 -8.33 48.75
C ALA A 100 -30.31 -8.25 49.78
N ALA A 101 -30.48 -7.33 50.73
CA ALA A 101 -29.66 -7.06 51.91
C ALA A 101 -28.33 -6.36 51.62
N ASP A 102 -28.30 -5.04 51.81
CA ASP A 102 -27.76 -4.50 53.07
C ASP A 102 -28.22 -3.04 53.26
N GLY A 103 -28.62 -2.73 54.49
CA GLY A 103 -29.01 -1.42 54.96
C GLY A 103 -28.30 -1.10 56.28
N GLY A 104 -28.18 0.20 56.55
CA GLY A 104 -27.52 0.81 57.73
C GLY A 104 -26.04 1.09 57.47
N ASP A 105 -25.45 2.25 57.77
CA ASP A 105 -25.86 3.30 58.70
C ASP A 105 -25.17 4.65 58.34
N SER A 106 -25.64 5.67 59.04
CA SER A 106 -25.51 7.12 58.99
C SER A 106 -24.11 7.78 59.11
N ASP A 107 -23.97 8.96 58.48
CA ASP A 107 -23.38 10.22 59.02
C ASP A 107 -23.23 11.26 57.87
N ALA A 108 -24.10 12.28 57.76
CA ALA A 108 -24.08 13.57 58.45
C ALA A 108 -22.99 14.55 57.94
N HIS A 109 -23.32 15.38 56.93
CA HIS A 109 -22.82 16.76 56.84
C HIS A 109 -23.87 17.69 56.18
N ARG A 110 -24.33 18.66 56.97
CA ARG A 110 -25.29 19.73 56.63
C ARG A 110 -24.58 20.89 55.90
N HIS A 111 -25.23 21.42 54.86
CA HIS A 111 -25.07 22.79 54.37
C HIS A 111 -26.04 23.73 55.11
N PRO A 112 -25.73 25.03 55.27
CA PRO A 112 -26.65 25.99 55.90
C PRO A 112 -27.58 26.67 54.88
N ASP A 113 -28.78 26.98 55.37
CA ASP A 113 -29.87 27.71 54.73
C ASP A 113 -29.61 29.23 54.61
N HIS A 114 -30.14 29.84 53.55
CA HIS A 114 -30.61 31.23 53.53
C HIS A 114 -31.94 31.33 52.78
N GLY A 115 -32.87 32.10 53.35
CA GLY A 115 -34.30 32.07 53.06
C GLY A 115 -34.86 33.08 52.04
N ASP A 116 -36.16 32.90 51.83
CA ASP A 116 -37.28 33.81 51.54
C ASP A 116 -37.47 34.53 50.18
N ALA A 117 -38.47 33.99 49.45
CA ALA A 117 -39.61 34.62 48.71
C ALA A 117 -39.41 35.19 47.27
N PRO A 118 -40.49 35.37 46.46
CA PRO A 118 -41.52 34.40 46.06
C PRO A 118 -41.84 34.37 44.53
N ALA A 119 -42.54 33.29 44.12
CA ALA A 119 -43.51 33.15 43.01
C ALA A 119 -43.19 33.70 41.58
N GLY A 120 -42.84 32.79 40.66
CA GLY A 120 -42.93 33.00 39.21
C GLY A 120 -43.11 31.66 38.47
N ALA A 121 -44.26 31.48 37.83
CA ALA A 121 -44.67 30.26 37.16
C ALA A 121 -43.84 29.97 35.89
N LEU A 122 -43.14 28.83 35.85
CA LEU A 122 -42.61 28.24 34.62
C LEU A 122 -42.87 26.74 34.59
N THR A 123 -43.79 26.35 33.72
CA THR A 123 -44.17 24.97 33.39
C THR A 123 -42.99 24.20 32.80
N GLY A 124 -42.62 23.11 33.46
CA GLY A 124 -41.56 22.21 33.02
C GLY A 124 -41.90 21.42 31.75
N HIS A 125 -40.94 21.40 30.82
CA HIS A 125 -40.90 20.46 29.71
C HIS A 125 -40.61 19.04 30.24
N ARG A 126 -41.60 18.14 30.18
CA ARG A 126 -41.38 16.70 30.30
C ARG A 126 -40.83 16.13 28.99
N LEU A 127 -39.77 15.34 29.06
CA LEU A 127 -39.29 14.51 27.96
C LEU A 127 -40.28 13.35 27.68
N PRO A 128 -40.64 13.05 26.42
CA PRO A 128 -41.61 12.00 26.10
C PRO A 128 -41.03 10.59 26.25
N ARG A 129 -41.81 9.67 26.83
CA ARG A 129 -41.48 8.24 26.96
C ARG A 129 -41.62 7.50 25.62
N ALA A 130 -40.84 6.44 25.46
CA ALA A 130 -40.59 5.70 24.21
C ALA A 130 -41.81 5.03 23.52
N GLY A 131 -43.04 5.19 24.01
CA GLY A 131 -44.26 4.64 23.39
C GLY A 131 -44.99 5.58 22.41
N GLU A 132 -44.71 6.88 22.44
CA GLU A 132 -45.54 7.88 21.73
C GLU A 132 -45.10 8.14 20.27
N ARG A 133 -43.95 7.64 19.84
CA ARG A 133 -43.42 7.85 18.47
C ARG A 133 -44.18 7.07 17.38
N HIS A 134 -44.93 6.02 17.74
CA HIS A 134 -45.72 5.24 16.78
C HIS A 134 -47.13 5.79 16.53
N GLY A 135 -47.68 6.61 17.45
CA GLY A 135 -49.00 7.26 17.27
C GLY A 135 -48.96 8.42 16.27
N ALA A 136 -47.92 9.24 16.30
CA ALA A 136 -47.80 10.44 15.46
C ALA A 136 -47.72 10.13 13.95
N ARG A 137 -47.09 9.01 13.56
CA ARG A 137 -47.02 8.58 12.15
C ARG A 137 -48.34 8.02 11.62
N ARG A 138 -49.22 7.51 12.49
CA ARG A 138 -50.56 7.02 12.10
C ARG A 138 -51.57 8.15 11.97
N ALA A 139 -51.45 9.19 12.80
CA ALA A 139 -52.29 10.39 12.73
C ALA A 139 -52.09 11.19 11.42
N ASP A 140 -50.83 11.38 10.98
CA ASP A 140 -50.53 12.10 9.72
C ASP A 140 -51.04 11.36 8.46
N ARG A 141 -51.08 10.01 8.51
CA ARG A 141 -51.61 9.19 7.41
C ARG A 141 -53.13 9.32 7.27
N ASN A 142 -53.85 9.40 8.40
CA ASN A 142 -55.30 9.54 8.42
C ASN A 142 -55.76 10.95 8.04
N LEU A 143 -54.99 12.01 8.38
CA LEU A 143 -55.26 13.39 7.96
C LEU A 143 -55.20 13.56 6.43
N ARG A 144 -54.22 12.92 5.77
CA ARG A 144 -54.10 12.94 4.29
C ARG A 144 -55.25 12.23 3.58
N HIS A 145 -55.76 11.14 4.15
CA HIS A 145 -56.92 10.43 3.60
C HIS A 145 -58.25 11.16 3.86
N ALA A 146 -58.37 11.89 4.99
CA ALA A 146 -59.54 12.70 5.30
C ALA A 146 -59.66 13.94 4.40
N ALA A 147 -58.53 14.59 4.06
CA ALA A 147 -58.51 15.75 3.15
C ALA A 147 -58.94 15.38 1.71
N CYS A 148 -58.61 14.18 1.22
CA CYS A 148 -59.04 13.72 -0.10
C CYS A 148 -60.52 13.31 -0.18
N ARG A 149 -61.16 12.93 0.93
CA ARG A 149 -62.61 12.59 0.93
C ARG A 149 -63.51 13.82 0.98
N ARG A 150 -63.07 14.91 1.62
CA ARG A 150 -63.88 16.12 1.84
C ARG A 150 -64.06 17.02 0.61
N ILE A 151 -63.49 16.67 -0.54
CA ILE A 151 -63.59 17.42 -1.82
C ILE A 151 -64.63 16.78 -2.76
N ARG A 152 -65.21 15.62 -2.41
CA ARG A 152 -66.16 14.90 -3.27
C ARG A 152 -67.60 15.43 -3.20
N ASP A 153 -67.93 16.20 -2.16
CA ASP A 153 -69.31 16.59 -1.83
C ASP A 153 -69.55 18.10 -1.93
N LEU A 154 -69.15 18.73 -3.04
CA LEU A 154 -69.44 20.15 -3.33
C LEU A 154 -70.37 20.26 -4.56
N PRO A 155 -71.61 20.75 -4.40
CA PRO A 155 -72.49 21.04 -5.53
C PRO A 155 -72.22 22.45 -6.08
N GLY A 156 -72.28 22.62 -7.40
CA GLY A 156 -72.32 23.92 -8.06
C GLY A 156 -71.12 24.28 -8.95
N PRO A 157 -71.22 25.38 -9.73
CA PRO A 157 -70.41 25.65 -10.92
C PRO A 157 -68.97 26.16 -10.62
N ALA A 158 -68.41 25.81 -9.47
CA ALA A 158 -67.02 26.08 -9.09
C ALA A 158 -66.04 24.93 -9.43
N ALA A 159 -66.51 23.87 -10.09
CA ALA A 159 -65.70 22.68 -10.41
C ALA A 159 -64.77 22.83 -11.63
N ARG A 160 -64.90 23.90 -12.44
CA ARG A 160 -64.09 24.09 -13.66
C ARG A 160 -62.70 24.70 -13.40
N GLY A 161 -62.56 25.54 -12.38
CA GLY A 161 -61.26 26.14 -11.99
C GLY A 161 -60.31 25.14 -11.32
N LEU A 162 -60.85 24.21 -10.51
CA LEU A 162 -60.06 23.19 -9.79
C LEU A 162 -59.61 22.02 -10.67
N ARG A 163 -60.18 21.82 -11.87
CA ARG A 163 -59.70 20.82 -12.83
C ARG A 163 -58.36 21.21 -13.48
N ARG A 164 -58.07 22.50 -13.68
CA ARG A 164 -56.76 22.96 -14.21
C ARG A 164 -55.62 22.80 -13.19
N LEU A 165 -55.90 23.01 -11.90
CA LEU A 165 -54.95 22.76 -10.82
C LEU A 165 -54.65 21.25 -10.60
N ARG A 166 -55.60 20.37 -10.95
CA ARG A 166 -55.39 18.90 -10.91
C ARG A 166 -54.44 18.39 -11.98
N LEU A 167 -54.44 18.96 -13.19
CA LEU A 167 -53.51 18.55 -14.25
C LEU A 167 -52.07 18.95 -13.91
N HIS A 168 -51.83 20.17 -13.45
CA HIS A 168 -50.49 20.60 -13.02
C HIS A 168 -49.97 19.86 -11.77
N ALA A 169 -50.85 19.50 -10.83
CA ALA A 169 -50.45 18.71 -9.66
C ALA A 169 -50.23 17.22 -9.99
N ALA A 170 -50.96 16.65 -10.95
CA ALA A 170 -50.75 15.27 -11.41
C ALA A 170 -49.45 15.14 -12.21
N ASP A 171 -49.12 16.12 -13.07
CA ASP A 171 -47.85 16.16 -13.80
C ASP A 171 -46.66 16.39 -12.85
N ALA A 172 -46.81 17.24 -11.84
CA ALA A 172 -45.78 17.43 -10.80
C ALA A 172 -45.62 16.21 -9.87
N CYS A 173 -46.66 15.41 -9.68
CA CYS A 173 -46.61 14.17 -8.89
C CYS A 173 -46.04 13.00 -9.71
N HIS A 174 -46.34 12.92 -11.00
CA HIS A 174 -45.76 11.94 -11.92
C HIS A 174 -44.28 12.22 -12.21
N LEU A 175 -43.83 13.49 -12.24
CA LEU A 175 -42.40 13.82 -12.32
C LEU A 175 -41.61 13.56 -11.02
N ARG A 176 -42.28 13.40 -9.87
CA ARG A 176 -41.63 13.11 -8.58
C ARG A 176 -41.60 11.62 -8.21
N LEU A 177 -42.23 10.76 -9.01
CA LEU A 177 -42.24 9.30 -8.79
C LEU A 177 -41.26 8.53 -9.69
N THR A 178 -40.49 9.22 -10.54
CA THR A 178 -39.28 8.71 -11.19
C THR A 178 -38.00 8.99 -10.37
N GLY A 179 -38.12 9.07 -9.04
CA GLY A 179 -36.98 9.06 -8.12
C GLY A 179 -36.37 7.67 -7.96
N HIS A 180 -36.00 7.01 -9.07
CA HIS A 180 -35.33 5.72 -9.05
C HIS A 180 -33.80 5.92 -8.98
N ARG A 181 -33.22 5.59 -7.82
CA ARG A 181 -31.87 5.00 -7.65
C ARG A 181 -30.56 5.77 -7.98
N PRO A 182 -30.44 7.11 -7.96
CA PRO A 182 -29.11 7.72 -8.22
C PRO A 182 -28.07 7.42 -7.13
N THR A 183 -28.48 7.17 -5.88
CA THR A 183 -27.54 6.88 -4.77
C THR A 183 -27.05 5.43 -4.73
N GLN A 184 -27.91 4.46 -5.05
CA GLN A 184 -27.57 3.05 -4.95
C GLN A 184 -26.69 2.58 -6.12
N GLU A 185 -26.94 3.09 -7.34
CA GLU A 185 -26.08 2.81 -8.50
C GLU A 185 -24.72 3.51 -8.37
N ALA A 186 -24.70 4.72 -7.81
CA ALA A 186 -23.46 5.41 -7.51
C ALA A 186 -22.60 4.63 -6.49
N ALA A 187 -23.21 4.15 -5.41
CA ALA A 187 -22.53 3.34 -4.38
C ALA A 187 -21.99 2.01 -4.95
N ARG A 188 -22.76 1.31 -5.78
CA ARG A 188 -22.32 0.08 -6.47
C ARG A 188 -21.12 0.32 -7.38
N MET A 189 -21.12 1.45 -8.11
CA MET A 189 -20.00 1.82 -8.98
C MET A 189 -18.71 2.13 -8.19
N ILE A 190 -18.82 2.75 -7.01
CA ILE A 190 -17.65 3.03 -6.15
C ILE A 190 -17.08 1.72 -5.62
N VAL A 191 -17.95 0.86 -5.09
CA VAL A 191 -17.56 -0.48 -4.63
C VAL A 191 -16.89 -1.24 -5.76
N ALA A 192 -17.47 -1.25 -6.96
CA ALA A 192 -16.87 -1.90 -8.12
C ALA A 192 -15.51 -1.31 -8.50
N ALA A 193 -15.37 0.01 -8.54
CA ALA A 193 -14.09 0.67 -8.85
C ALA A 193 -13.00 0.28 -7.84
N VAL A 194 -13.31 0.30 -6.55
CA VAL A 194 -12.38 -0.06 -5.48
C VAL A 194 -12.01 -1.56 -5.53
N LEU A 195 -12.98 -2.43 -5.78
CA LEU A 195 -12.73 -3.87 -5.98
C LEU A 195 -11.83 -4.10 -7.19
N CYS A 196 -12.03 -3.39 -8.29
CA CYS A 196 -11.18 -3.44 -9.48
C CYS A 196 -9.76 -2.89 -9.24
N LEU A 197 -9.59 -1.94 -8.32
CA LEU A 197 -8.29 -1.34 -8.03
C LEU A 197 -7.42 -2.19 -7.11
N VAL A 198 -8.02 -2.97 -6.20
CA VAL A 198 -7.27 -3.74 -5.20
C VAL A 198 -7.44 -5.24 -5.39
N LEU A 199 -8.67 -5.76 -5.47
CA LEU A 199 -8.90 -7.21 -5.52
C LEU A 199 -8.58 -7.81 -6.88
N LEU A 200 -8.88 -7.11 -7.98
CA LEU A 200 -8.58 -7.60 -9.33
C LEU A 200 -7.08 -7.86 -9.54
N PRO A 201 -6.16 -6.91 -9.25
CA PRO A 201 -4.72 -7.18 -9.40
C PRO A 201 -4.21 -8.26 -8.42
N VAL A 202 -4.76 -8.37 -7.20
CA VAL A 202 -4.44 -9.48 -6.29
C VAL A 202 -4.89 -10.83 -6.86
N ALA A 203 -6.13 -10.92 -7.35
CA ALA A 203 -6.65 -12.14 -7.94
C ALA A 203 -5.86 -12.55 -9.20
N ALA A 204 -5.49 -11.57 -10.03
CA ALA A 204 -4.66 -11.79 -11.21
C ALA A 204 -3.22 -12.20 -10.84
N ALA A 205 -2.65 -11.64 -9.78
CA ALA A 205 -1.35 -12.05 -9.25
C ALA A 205 -1.37 -13.50 -8.75
N VAL A 206 -2.39 -13.89 -7.99
CA VAL A 206 -2.54 -15.27 -7.48
C VAL A 206 -2.78 -16.24 -8.64
N ALA A 207 -3.63 -15.88 -9.61
CA ALA A 207 -3.90 -16.71 -10.77
C ALA A 207 -2.66 -16.91 -11.65
N THR A 208 -1.88 -15.85 -11.90
CA THR A 208 -0.62 -15.94 -12.67
C THR A 208 0.43 -16.79 -11.96
N TRP A 209 0.52 -16.69 -10.63
CA TRP A 209 1.43 -17.48 -9.81
C TRP A 209 1.07 -18.97 -9.77
N THR A 210 -0.21 -19.30 -9.56
CA THR A 210 -0.68 -20.68 -9.35
C THR A 210 -0.90 -21.46 -10.65
N LEU A 211 -1.48 -20.81 -11.67
CA LEU A 211 -1.82 -21.46 -12.95
C LEU A 211 -0.65 -21.48 -13.94
N GLY A 212 0.46 -20.80 -13.63
CA GLY A 212 1.66 -20.81 -14.47
C GLY A 212 1.41 -20.29 -15.89
N LEU A 213 0.62 -19.21 -16.03
CA LEU A 213 0.11 -18.64 -17.28
C LEU A 213 1.18 -17.98 -18.18
N ARG A 214 2.34 -18.60 -18.41
CA ARG A 214 3.52 -18.02 -19.08
C ARG A 214 3.21 -17.16 -20.30
N ARG A 215 2.56 -17.74 -21.32
CA ARG A 215 2.23 -17.03 -22.58
C ARG A 215 1.20 -15.91 -22.43
N ARG A 216 0.40 -15.93 -21.35
CA ARG A 216 -0.69 -14.98 -21.10
C ARG A 216 -0.38 -13.98 -19.98
N ALA A 217 0.70 -14.17 -19.21
CA ALA A 217 1.01 -13.38 -18.04
C ALA A 217 1.24 -11.90 -18.38
N GLY A 218 2.03 -11.63 -19.43
CA GLY A 218 2.26 -10.27 -19.93
C GLY A 218 0.98 -9.57 -20.39
N PRO A 219 0.22 -10.14 -21.36
CA PRO A 219 -1.03 -9.53 -21.81
C PRO A 219 -2.07 -9.35 -20.70
N LEU A 220 -2.18 -10.31 -19.77
CA LEU A 220 -3.05 -10.20 -18.61
C LEU A 220 -2.62 -9.06 -17.69
N CYS A 221 -1.32 -8.88 -17.47
CA CYS A 221 -0.79 -7.78 -16.67
C CYS A 221 -1.18 -6.42 -17.27
N VAL A 222 -1.03 -6.26 -18.59
CA VAL A 222 -1.44 -5.04 -19.31
C VAL A 222 -2.95 -4.83 -19.19
N ALA A 223 -3.76 -5.86 -19.45
CA ALA A 223 -5.21 -5.77 -19.39
C ALA A 223 -5.70 -5.35 -17.99
N VAL A 224 -5.13 -5.93 -16.92
CA VAL A 224 -5.46 -5.56 -15.54
C VAL A 224 -5.03 -4.13 -15.23
N SER A 225 -3.82 -3.71 -15.61
CA SER A 225 -3.37 -2.32 -15.41
C SER A 225 -4.28 -1.31 -16.13
N VAL A 226 -4.76 -1.63 -17.34
CA VAL A 226 -5.71 -0.77 -18.07
C VAL A 226 -7.06 -0.70 -17.35
N VAL A 227 -7.58 -1.83 -16.85
CA VAL A 227 -8.81 -1.84 -16.04
C VAL A 227 -8.63 -1.00 -14.77
N MET A 228 -7.48 -1.09 -14.10
CA MET A 228 -7.17 -0.24 -12.94
C MET A 228 -7.17 1.24 -13.32
N LEU A 229 -6.56 1.62 -14.45
CA LEU A 229 -6.56 3.01 -14.93
C LEU A 229 -7.97 3.52 -15.22
N LEU A 230 -8.81 2.74 -15.89
CA LEU A 230 -10.20 3.11 -16.16
C LEU A 230 -11.01 3.26 -14.87
N ALA A 231 -10.80 2.37 -13.89
CA ALA A 231 -11.44 2.47 -12.58
C ALA A 231 -10.97 3.70 -11.78
N ALA A 232 -9.66 4.01 -11.80
CA ALA A 232 -9.10 5.19 -11.16
C ALA A 232 -9.62 6.48 -11.81
N PHE A 233 -9.68 6.54 -13.15
CA PHE A 233 -10.22 7.69 -13.87
C PHE A 233 -11.72 7.89 -13.63
N ALA A 234 -12.50 6.81 -13.59
CA ALA A 234 -13.93 6.89 -13.23
C ALA A 234 -14.11 7.41 -11.80
N LEU A 235 -13.24 7.01 -10.87
CA LEU A 235 -13.25 7.53 -9.50
C LEU A 235 -12.79 8.99 -9.43
N PHE A 236 -11.82 9.40 -10.25
CA PHE A 236 -11.35 10.78 -10.38
C PHE A 236 -12.49 11.73 -10.75
N VAL A 237 -13.22 11.43 -11.84
CA VAL A 237 -14.37 12.25 -12.27
C VAL A 237 -15.41 12.36 -11.15
N ARG A 238 -15.70 11.25 -10.46
CA ARG A 238 -16.65 11.23 -9.34
C ARG A 238 -16.21 12.11 -8.17
N VAL A 239 -14.94 12.04 -7.78
CA VAL A 239 -14.40 12.83 -6.67
C VAL A 239 -14.42 14.32 -7.00
N GLN A 240 -14.16 14.68 -8.25
CA GLN A 240 -14.25 16.08 -8.71
C GLN A 240 -15.69 16.59 -8.70
N ASP A 241 -16.67 15.78 -9.11
CA ASP A 241 -18.07 16.21 -9.21
C ASP A 241 -18.80 16.22 -7.85
N ARG A 242 -18.47 15.26 -6.97
CA ARG A 242 -19.27 14.97 -5.75
C ARG A 242 -18.48 15.07 -4.44
N GLY A 243 -17.19 15.41 -4.51
CA GLY A 243 -16.30 15.43 -3.35
C GLY A 243 -15.81 14.03 -2.93
N PRO A 244 -15.23 13.89 -1.73
CA PRO A 244 -14.68 12.64 -1.24
C PRO A 244 -15.69 11.49 -1.26
N GLN A 245 -15.23 10.29 -1.60
CA GLN A 245 -16.06 9.10 -1.71
C GLN A 245 -15.67 8.09 -0.62
N SER A 246 -16.64 7.58 0.13
CA SER A 246 -16.43 6.48 1.08
C SER A 246 -17.21 5.22 0.70
N ALA A 247 -16.67 4.07 1.07
CA ALA A 247 -17.28 2.75 0.83
C ALA A 247 -16.98 1.78 1.98
N PHE A 248 -17.73 0.67 2.03
CA PHE A 248 -17.58 -0.41 3.01
C PHE A 248 -17.65 0.04 4.48
N GLY A 249 -18.53 1.00 4.82
CA GLY A 249 -18.63 1.50 6.20
C GLY A 249 -17.36 2.22 6.64
N ASP A 250 -16.90 3.16 5.81
CA ASP A 250 -15.72 4.02 6.00
C ASP A 250 -14.37 3.29 6.13
N TRP A 251 -14.28 2.02 5.73
CA TRP A 251 -12.99 1.34 5.57
C TRP A 251 -12.22 1.88 4.37
N VAL A 252 -12.95 2.28 3.34
CA VAL A 252 -12.42 2.88 2.12
C VAL A 252 -12.81 4.34 2.09
N TYR A 253 -11.82 5.21 1.89
CA TYR A 253 -12.02 6.64 1.80
C TYR A 253 -11.04 7.21 0.77
N VAL A 254 -11.58 7.82 -0.28
CA VAL A 254 -10.80 8.43 -1.36
C VAL A 254 -11.23 9.88 -1.52
N ASP A 255 -10.30 10.79 -1.27
CA ASP A 255 -10.45 12.22 -1.49
C ASP A 255 -9.62 12.70 -2.69
N SER A 256 -9.60 14.02 -2.92
CA SER A 256 -8.92 14.64 -4.05
C SER A 256 -7.42 14.32 -4.11
N LEU A 257 -6.74 14.23 -2.96
CA LEU A 257 -5.32 13.86 -2.91
C LEU A 257 -5.14 12.35 -3.18
N GLY A 258 -5.96 11.51 -2.56
CA GLY A 258 -5.91 10.07 -2.75
C GLY A 258 -6.15 9.68 -4.22
N VAL A 259 -7.14 10.29 -4.87
CA VAL A 259 -7.45 9.98 -6.27
C VAL A 259 -6.38 10.48 -7.24
N LEU A 260 -5.70 11.59 -6.93
CA LEU A 260 -4.55 12.06 -7.71
C LEU A 260 -3.41 11.02 -7.67
N VAL A 261 -3.02 10.59 -6.47
CA VAL A 261 -1.97 9.59 -6.28
C VAL A 261 -2.35 8.26 -6.93
N LEU A 262 -3.60 7.82 -6.75
CA LEU A 262 -4.13 6.60 -7.37
C LEU A 262 -4.10 6.66 -8.91
N THR A 263 -4.48 7.81 -9.49
CA THR A 263 -4.44 8.00 -10.94
C THR A 263 -2.99 7.96 -11.45
N LEU A 264 -2.05 8.61 -10.76
CA LEU A 264 -0.62 8.54 -11.09
C LEU A 264 -0.08 7.09 -11.03
N ILE A 265 -0.41 6.34 -9.97
CA ILE A 265 -0.06 4.92 -9.82
C ILE A 265 -0.51 4.13 -11.04
N THR A 266 -1.77 4.27 -11.44
CA THR A 266 -2.33 3.50 -12.55
C THR A 266 -1.79 3.90 -13.93
N ILE A 267 -1.54 5.20 -14.18
CA ILE A 267 -0.91 5.67 -15.42
C ILE A 267 0.49 5.07 -15.57
N VAL A 268 1.35 5.25 -14.57
CA VAL A 268 2.72 4.71 -14.61
C VAL A 268 2.69 3.17 -14.60
N GLY A 269 1.72 2.57 -13.93
CA GLY A 269 1.45 1.12 -13.96
C GLY A 269 1.15 0.57 -15.34
N VAL A 270 0.34 1.27 -16.15
CA VAL A 270 0.09 0.90 -17.55
C VAL A 270 1.36 1.04 -18.39
N CYS A 271 2.07 2.17 -18.28
CA CYS A 271 3.34 2.38 -18.98
C CYS A 271 4.37 1.30 -18.63
N GLY A 272 4.50 0.97 -17.33
CA GLY A 272 5.38 -0.09 -16.83
C GLY A 272 4.97 -1.47 -17.35
N ALA A 273 3.67 -1.77 -17.38
CA ALA A 273 3.18 -3.05 -17.90
C ALA A 273 3.46 -3.20 -19.41
N LEU A 274 3.20 -2.14 -20.20
CA LEU A 274 3.50 -2.12 -21.64
C LEU A 274 5.00 -2.28 -21.92
N ASN A 275 5.85 -1.54 -21.19
CA ASN A 275 7.30 -1.63 -21.34
C ASN A 275 7.87 -2.97 -20.83
N SER A 276 7.19 -3.63 -19.89
CA SER A 276 7.67 -4.89 -19.32
C SER A 276 7.64 -6.08 -20.27
N GLN A 277 6.71 -6.12 -21.23
CA GLN A 277 6.61 -7.24 -22.18
C GLN A 277 7.85 -7.39 -23.07
N PRO A 278 8.27 -6.36 -23.85
CA PRO A 278 9.47 -6.47 -24.66
C PRO A 278 10.72 -6.64 -23.80
N TYR A 279 10.77 -6.00 -22.62
CA TYR A 279 11.91 -6.09 -21.72
C TYR A 279 12.15 -7.51 -21.18
N ILE A 280 11.12 -8.15 -20.63
CA ILE A 280 11.24 -9.52 -20.10
C ILE A 280 11.47 -10.54 -21.20
N ALA A 281 10.87 -10.35 -22.39
CA ALA A 281 11.15 -11.19 -23.55
C ALA A 281 12.63 -11.11 -23.97
N HIS A 282 13.23 -9.91 -23.92
CA HIS A 282 14.65 -9.72 -24.19
C HIS A 282 15.55 -10.39 -23.14
N ASP A 283 15.26 -10.23 -21.85
CA ASP A 283 16.04 -10.86 -20.77
C ASP A 283 15.96 -12.40 -20.81
N LEU A 284 14.80 -12.94 -21.20
CA LEU A 284 14.61 -14.37 -21.42
C LEU A 284 15.43 -14.88 -22.62
N ALA A 285 15.48 -14.11 -23.71
CA ALA A 285 16.27 -14.44 -24.90
C ALA A 285 17.78 -14.44 -24.63
N ARG A 286 18.26 -13.57 -23.72
CA ARG A 286 19.66 -13.52 -23.28
C ARG A 286 20.02 -14.54 -22.20
N GLY A 287 19.04 -15.24 -21.65
CA GLY A 287 19.23 -16.20 -20.56
C GLY A 287 19.53 -15.56 -19.20
N GLU A 288 19.31 -14.25 -19.07
CA GLU A 288 19.50 -13.50 -17.81
C GLU A 288 18.34 -13.78 -16.83
N LEU A 289 17.15 -14.05 -17.37
CA LEU A 289 15.98 -14.50 -16.62
C LEU A 289 15.61 -15.93 -16.99
N ARG A 290 15.31 -16.77 -15.99
CA ARG A 290 14.85 -18.14 -16.24
C ARG A 290 13.39 -18.12 -16.70
N PRO A 291 12.95 -19.05 -17.59
CA PRO A 291 11.54 -19.13 -18.01
C PRO A 291 10.53 -19.34 -16.88
N GLN A 292 10.98 -19.86 -15.73
CA GLN A 292 10.14 -20.04 -14.53
C GLN A 292 9.90 -18.73 -13.77
N ASP A 293 10.79 -17.75 -13.91
CA ASP A 293 10.73 -16.48 -13.18
C ASP A 293 9.90 -15.43 -13.92
N GLU A 294 9.61 -15.61 -15.21
CA GLU A 294 8.68 -14.76 -15.98
C GLU A 294 7.30 -14.66 -15.32
N THR A 295 6.68 -15.79 -14.97
CA THR A 295 5.37 -15.81 -14.29
C THR A 295 5.44 -15.18 -12.90
N ARG A 296 6.57 -15.33 -12.20
CA ARG A 296 6.78 -14.72 -10.87
C ARG A 296 6.90 -13.21 -10.99
N TYR A 297 7.62 -12.72 -12.00
CA TYR A 297 7.76 -11.30 -12.28
C TYR A 297 6.39 -10.64 -12.49
N TYR A 298 5.55 -11.17 -13.37
CA TYR A 298 4.23 -10.59 -13.63
C TYR A 298 3.26 -10.70 -12.44
N ALA A 299 3.33 -11.81 -11.69
CA ALA A 299 2.55 -11.95 -10.46
C ALA A 299 2.96 -10.90 -9.42
N LEU A 300 4.26 -10.70 -9.22
CA LEU A 300 4.80 -9.70 -8.31
C LEU A 300 4.54 -8.27 -8.80
N PHE A 301 4.58 -8.01 -10.10
CA PHE A 301 4.20 -6.72 -10.69
C PHE A 301 2.75 -6.36 -10.34
N LEU A 302 1.83 -7.30 -10.52
CA LEU A 302 0.41 -7.12 -10.21
C LEU A 302 0.18 -6.96 -8.70
N ALA A 303 0.87 -7.76 -7.87
CA ALA A 303 0.85 -7.59 -6.43
C ALA A 303 1.39 -6.21 -6.02
N PHE A 304 2.43 -5.73 -6.69
CA PHE A 304 3.02 -4.42 -6.41
C PHE A 304 2.04 -3.30 -6.74
N MET A 305 1.40 -3.35 -7.91
CA MET A 305 0.31 -2.44 -8.30
C MET A 305 -0.84 -2.45 -7.28
N ALA A 306 -1.26 -3.62 -6.81
CA ALA A 306 -2.32 -3.74 -5.81
C ALA A 306 -1.94 -3.09 -4.47
N THR A 307 -0.74 -3.38 -3.96
CA THR A 307 -0.26 -2.80 -2.69
C THR A 307 -0.12 -1.28 -2.77
N MET A 308 0.41 -0.74 -3.88
CA MET A 308 0.48 0.71 -4.08
C MET A 308 -0.91 1.34 -4.20
N ALA A 309 -1.84 0.73 -4.93
CA ALA A 309 -3.21 1.22 -5.07
C ALA A 309 -3.99 1.20 -3.74
N ALA A 310 -3.66 0.28 -2.82
CA ALA A 310 -4.29 0.22 -1.50
C ALA A 310 -3.94 1.43 -0.62
N VAL A 311 -2.73 2.01 -0.75
CA VAL A 311 -2.25 3.13 0.08
C VAL A 311 -3.20 4.34 0.08
N PRO A 312 -3.61 4.90 -1.08
CA PRO A 312 -4.55 6.03 -1.11
C PRO A 312 -6.03 5.65 -0.93
N VAL A 313 -6.36 4.34 -0.88
CA VAL A 313 -7.74 3.84 -0.83
C VAL A 313 -8.22 3.58 0.59
N VAL A 314 -7.33 3.16 1.48
CA VAL A 314 -7.69 2.82 2.87
C VAL A 314 -7.88 4.07 3.73
N ASN A 315 -8.92 4.09 4.55
CA ASN A 315 -9.22 5.23 5.43
C ASN A 315 -8.34 5.24 6.69
N ASN A 316 -7.98 4.06 7.20
CA ASN A 316 -7.27 3.91 8.47
C ASN A 316 -5.75 4.08 8.28
N LEU A 317 -5.12 4.99 9.04
CA LEU A 317 -3.68 5.27 8.89
C LEU A 317 -2.79 4.07 9.25
N GLY A 318 -3.24 3.21 10.16
CA GLY A 318 -2.53 1.97 10.51
C GLY A 318 -2.63 0.93 9.40
N VAL A 319 -3.77 0.83 8.72
CA VAL A 319 -3.91 -0.03 7.53
C VAL A 319 -3.11 0.55 6.35
N MET A 320 -3.05 1.88 6.22
CA MET A 320 -2.18 2.55 5.24
C MET A 320 -0.70 2.20 5.49
N TRP A 321 -0.26 2.18 6.74
CA TRP A 321 1.07 1.71 7.11
C TRP A 321 1.32 0.26 6.67
N VAL A 322 0.36 -0.65 6.92
CA VAL A 322 0.45 -2.05 6.46
C VAL A 322 0.56 -2.12 4.93
N ALA A 323 -0.23 -1.32 4.21
CA ALA A 323 -0.18 -1.26 2.76
C ALA A 323 1.19 -0.79 2.25
N ILE A 324 1.78 0.24 2.89
CA ILE A 324 3.12 0.73 2.56
C ILE A 324 4.17 -0.34 2.85
N GLU A 325 4.10 -1.06 3.97
CA GLU A 325 5.08 -2.14 4.22
C GLU A 325 4.92 -3.30 3.23
N ALA A 326 3.68 -3.62 2.83
CA ALA A 326 3.43 -4.60 1.79
C ALA A 326 4.10 -4.18 0.47
N THR A 327 4.14 -2.89 0.12
CA THR A 327 4.93 -2.42 -1.04
C THR A 327 6.43 -2.72 -0.87
N THR A 328 6.99 -2.60 0.34
CA THR A 328 8.39 -2.97 0.65
C THR A 328 8.63 -4.44 0.35
N VAL A 329 7.80 -5.32 0.91
CA VAL A 329 7.96 -6.77 0.77
C VAL A 329 7.90 -7.18 -0.71
N VAL A 330 6.91 -6.68 -1.46
CA VAL A 330 6.75 -7.04 -2.87
C VAL A 330 7.87 -6.46 -3.73
N SER A 331 8.28 -5.21 -3.49
CA SER A 331 9.38 -4.58 -4.26
C SER A 331 10.74 -5.24 -3.99
N VAL A 332 11.04 -5.66 -2.76
CA VAL A 332 12.26 -6.43 -2.44
C VAL A 332 12.31 -7.72 -3.25
N LEU A 333 11.18 -8.44 -3.36
CA LEU A 333 11.08 -9.65 -4.18
C LEU A 333 11.34 -9.34 -5.66
N LEU A 334 10.82 -8.22 -6.18
CA LEU A 334 11.07 -7.77 -7.55
C LEU A 334 12.52 -7.37 -7.81
N VAL A 335 13.17 -6.66 -6.88
CA VAL A 335 14.60 -6.28 -6.99
C VAL A 335 15.48 -7.54 -6.98
N SER A 336 15.09 -8.57 -6.25
CA SER A 336 15.81 -9.85 -6.14
C SER A 336 15.56 -10.84 -7.29
N ILE A 337 14.83 -10.45 -8.35
CA ILE A 337 14.31 -11.39 -9.36
C ILE A 337 15.43 -12.14 -10.12
N TYR A 338 16.55 -11.48 -10.39
CA TYR A 338 17.69 -12.06 -11.10
C TYR A 338 18.54 -13.00 -10.21
N ARG A 339 18.35 -12.97 -8.88
CA ARG A 339 19.03 -13.83 -7.89
C ARG A 339 20.56 -13.85 -8.00
N THR A 340 21.17 -12.76 -8.46
CA THR A 340 22.62 -12.57 -8.43
C THR A 340 23.07 -12.12 -7.04
N GLY A 341 24.35 -12.32 -6.70
CA GLY A 341 24.88 -11.86 -5.40
C GLY A 341 24.66 -10.37 -5.15
N ARG A 342 24.85 -9.53 -6.19
CA ARG A 342 24.61 -8.08 -6.13
C ARG A 342 23.14 -7.72 -5.96
N SER A 343 22.25 -8.41 -6.66
CA SER A 343 20.79 -8.23 -6.56
C SER A 343 20.28 -8.60 -5.17
N LEU A 344 20.79 -9.69 -4.58
CA LEU A 344 20.44 -10.10 -3.22
C LEU A 344 21.02 -9.16 -2.16
N GLU A 345 22.25 -8.68 -2.33
CA GLU A 345 22.85 -7.69 -1.43
C GLU A 345 22.05 -6.38 -1.42
N ALA A 346 21.69 -5.85 -2.60
CA ALA A 346 20.87 -4.65 -2.73
C ALA A 346 19.47 -4.84 -2.13
N ALA A 347 18.83 -5.98 -2.42
CA ALA A 347 17.51 -6.32 -1.87
C ALA A 347 17.53 -6.44 -0.33
N TRP A 348 18.59 -7.03 0.24
CA TRP A 348 18.75 -7.14 1.69
C TRP A 348 18.99 -5.78 2.35
N LYS A 349 19.88 -4.94 1.79
CA LYS A 349 20.10 -3.56 2.28
C LYS A 349 18.80 -2.76 2.25
N TYR A 350 18.08 -2.83 1.15
CA TYR A 350 16.78 -2.17 1.00
C TYR A 350 15.76 -2.67 2.02
N LEU A 351 15.63 -3.98 2.21
CA LEU A 351 14.70 -4.55 3.19
C LEU A 351 15.02 -4.07 4.61
N VAL A 352 16.29 -4.14 5.04
CA VAL A 352 16.70 -3.77 6.40
C VAL A 352 16.49 -2.27 6.64
N LEU A 353 16.99 -1.40 5.75
CA LEU A 353 16.82 0.05 5.92
C LEU A 353 15.34 0.46 5.83
N GLY A 354 14.60 -0.13 4.89
CA GLY A 354 13.17 0.10 4.70
C GLY A 354 12.35 -0.29 5.92
N SER A 355 12.52 -1.51 6.45
CA SER A 355 11.76 -1.98 7.60
C SER A 355 12.08 -1.22 8.89
N VAL A 356 13.33 -0.78 9.09
CA VAL A 356 13.68 0.11 10.21
C VAL A 356 12.95 1.46 10.09
N GLY A 357 12.95 2.07 8.90
CA GLY A 357 12.21 3.31 8.66
C GLY A 357 10.70 3.14 8.88
N ILE A 358 10.11 2.09 8.32
CA ILE A 358 8.68 1.81 8.48
C ILE A 358 8.32 1.47 9.94
N ALA A 359 9.21 0.86 10.73
CA ALA A 359 9.02 0.70 12.17
C ALA A 359 8.97 2.03 12.93
N LEU A 360 9.82 3.01 12.57
CA LEU A 360 9.74 4.37 13.12
C LEU A 360 8.42 5.05 12.72
N ALA A 361 7.97 4.87 11.46
CA ALA A 361 6.68 5.39 11.02
C ALA A 361 5.50 4.75 11.78
N LEU A 362 5.59 3.46 12.12
CA LEU A 362 4.60 2.79 12.96
C LEU A 362 4.57 3.42 14.35
N PHE A 363 5.73 3.68 14.94
CA PHE A 363 5.82 4.32 16.25
C PHE A 363 5.15 5.71 16.25
N GLY A 364 5.43 6.53 15.24
CA GLY A 364 4.74 7.81 15.07
C GLY A 364 3.23 7.67 14.87
N THR A 365 2.79 6.65 14.11
CA THR A 365 1.36 6.32 13.94
C THR A 365 0.70 5.93 15.27
N MET A 366 1.42 5.18 16.12
CA MET A 366 0.96 4.80 17.47
C MET A 366 0.86 6.01 18.40
N MET A 367 1.78 6.98 18.29
CA MET A 367 1.66 8.24 19.04
C MET A 367 0.44 9.06 18.60
N THR A 368 0.16 9.11 17.29
CA THR A 368 -1.08 9.74 16.78
C THR A 368 -2.33 8.99 17.28
N TYR A 369 -2.29 7.66 17.33
CA TYR A 369 -3.37 6.87 17.94
C TYR A 369 -3.60 7.27 19.39
N TYR A 370 -2.53 7.37 20.19
CA TYR A 370 -2.61 7.76 21.60
C TYR A 370 -3.24 9.17 21.78
N ALA A 371 -2.81 10.14 20.98
CA ALA A 371 -3.40 11.48 20.98
C ALA A 371 -4.88 11.44 20.58
N ALA A 372 -5.24 10.60 19.61
CA ALA A 372 -6.62 10.47 19.15
C ALA A 372 -7.51 9.75 20.16
N SER A 373 -7.03 8.70 20.84
CA SER A 373 -7.80 7.95 21.84
C SER A 373 -8.14 8.80 23.05
N ALA A 374 -7.26 9.73 23.44
CA ALA A 374 -7.54 10.69 24.50
C ALA A 374 -8.71 11.64 24.16
N THR A 375 -8.92 11.93 22.88
CA THR A 375 -9.91 12.92 22.42
C THR A 375 -11.20 12.31 21.89
N ILE A 376 -11.11 11.19 21.18
CA ILE A 376 -12.22 10.52 20.47
C ILE A 376 -12.74 9.31 21.28
N GLY A 377 -11.93 8.81 22.22
CA GLY A 377 -12.17 7.58 22.96
C GLY A 377 -11.47 6.37 22.35
N GLU A 378 -11.40 5.28 23.12
CA GLU A 378 -10.76 4.03 22.71
C GLU A 378 -11.67 3.27 21.72
N SER A 379 -11.43 3.48 20.42
CA SER A 379 -12.08 2.73 19.35
C SER A 379 -11.10 2.48 18.21
N ALA A 380 -11.29 1.38 17.48
CA ALA A 380 -10.54 1.10 16.25
C ALA A 380 -10.75 2.19 15.17
N SER A 381 -11.86 2.93 15.26
CA SER A 381 -12.15 4.09 14.39
C SER A 381 -11.31 5.33 14.71
N ALA A 382 -10.63 5.39 15.86
CA ALA A 382 -9.83 6.55 16.26
C ALA A 382 -8.66 6.83 15.30
N LEU A 383 -8.23 5.84 14.51
CA LEU A 383 -7.18 5.97 13.52
C LEU A 383 -7.69 6.17 12.08
N ASN A 384 -9.01 6.28 11.90
CA ASN A 384 -9.60 6.61 10.61
C ASN A 384 -9.30 8.06 10.26
N TRP A 385 -8.86 8.31 9.03
CA TRP A 385 -8.55 9.65 8.54
C TRP A 385 -9.71 10.63 8.71
N THR A 386 -10.94 10.18 8.45
CA THR A 386 -12.16 11.00 8.60
C THR A 386 -12.35 11.51 10.03
N GLU A 387 -12.15 10.64 11.03
CA GLU A 387 -12.29 10.98 12.46
C GLU A 387 -11.12 11.84 12.94
N LEU A 388 -9.89 11.48 12.57
CA LEU A 388 -8.68 12.24 12.89
C LEU A 388 -8.73 13.66 12.33
N ARG A 389 -9.19 13.82 11.08
CA ARG A 389 -9.31 15.13 10.46
C ARG A 389 -10.38 15.99 11.13
N ALA A 390 -11.45 15.40 11.67
CA ALA A 390 -12.49 16.13 12.40
C ALA A 390 -12.04 16.53 13.82
N ALA A 391 -11.15 15.76 14.43
CA ALA A 391 -10.63 16.00 15.78
C ALA A 391 -9.23 16.64 15.81
N SER A 392 -8.63 16.95 14.66
CA SER A 392 -7.22 17.31 14.51
C SER A 392 -6.78 18.50 15.36
N VAL A 393 -7.61 19.53 15.47
CA VAL A 393 -7.36 20.74 16.29
C VAL A 393 -7.33 20.42 17.80
N ARG A 394 -7.96 19.33 18.22
CA ARG A 394 -8.02 18.89 19.63
C ARG A 394 -6.99 17.81 19.97
N LEU A 395 -6.10 17.46 19.05
CA LEU A 395 -5.02 16.53 19.34
C LEU A 395 -3.95 17.23 20.18
N ASP A 396 -3.34 16.49 21.10
CA ASP A 396 -2.24 17.01 21.92
C ASP A 396 -1.07 17.49 21.01
N PRO A 397 -0.71 18.78 21.06
CA PRO A 397 0.32 19.35 20.19
C PRO A 397 1.71 18.74 20.41
N ASP A 398 2.07 18.42 21.65
CA ASP A 398 3.41 17.91 21.97
C ASP A 398 3.58 16.47 21.54
N VAL A 399 2.53 15.65 21.71
CA VAL A 399 2.49 14.30 21.14
C VAL A 399 2.56 14.35 19.62
N MET A 400 1.82 15.27 18.98
CA MET A 400 1.82 15.40 17.53
C MET A 400 3.15 15.90 16.97
N ARG A 401 3.89 16.76 17.67
CA ARG A 401 5.26 17.17 17.29
C ARG A 401 6.20 15.98 17.19
N LEU A 402 6.18 15.12 18.21
CA LEU A 402 7.04 13.94 18.28
C LEU A 402 6.59 12.88 17.26
N ALA A 403 5.28 12.64 17.15
CA ALA A 403 4.70 11.74 16.16
C ALA A 403 5.13 12.13 14.74
N PHE A 404 5.07 13.42 14.41
CA PHE A 404 5.46 13.90 13.09
C PHE A 404 6.95 13.68 12.80
N ILE A 405 7.86 13.82 13.77
CA ILE A 405 9.29 13.51 13.57
C ILE A 405 9.47 12.04 13.21
N PHE A 406 8.84 11.12 13.95
CA PHE A 406 8.96 9.69 13.71
C PHE A 406 8.34 9.27 12.37
N VAL A 407 7.19 9.83 12.03
CA VAL A 407 6.55 9.65 10.72
C VAL A 407 7.43 10.20 9.60
N LEU A 408 7.99 11.41 9.77
CA LEU A 408 8.83 12.06 8.77
C LEU A 408 10.11 11.28 8.52
N VAL A 409 10.80 10.85 9.58
CA VAL A 409 12.02 10.03 9.44
C VAL A 409 11.67 8.65 8.89
N GLY A 410 10.59 8.05 9.37
CA GLY A 410 10.19 6.70 8.99
C GLY A 410 9.74 6.58 7.54
N TYR A 411 8.69 7.30 7.14
CA TYR A 411 8.28 7.36 5.74
C TYR A 411 9.29 8.13 4.89
N GLY A 412 10.04 9.07 5.44
CA GLY A 412 11.15 9.74 4.74
C GLY A 412 12.25 8.78 4.32
N THR A 413 12.53 7.73 5.11
CA THR A 413 13.42 6.64 4.70
C THR A 413 12.89 5.93 3.45
N LYS A 414 11.57 5.73 3.37
CA LYS A 414 10.90 5.11 2.22
C LYS A 414 10.83 6.04 0.99
N VAL A 415 10.69 7.35 1.20
CA VAL A 415 10.79 8.39 0.16
C VAL A 415 12.23 8.55 -0.35
N GLY A 416 13.23 8.16 0.44
CA GLY A 416 14.64 8.40 0.13
C GLY A 416 15.09 9.81 0.47
N LEU A 417 14.56 10.40 1.54
CA LEU A 417 15.08 11.66 2.08
C LEU A 417 16.46 11.44 2.70
N ALA A 418 17.36 12.40 2.52
CA ALA A 418 18.65 12.35 3.16
C ALA A 418 18.54 12.57 4.68
N PRO A 419 19.35 11.88 5.51
CA PRO A 419 20.46 10.98 5.16
C PRO A 419 20.09 9.51 4.85
N MET A 420 18.81 9.14 4.89
CA MET A 420 18.36 7.74 4.80
C MET A 420 18.28 7.16 3.36
N HIS A 421 18.79 7.89 2.36
CA HIS A 421 18.66 7.59 0.93
C HIS A 421 19.64 6.52 0.39
N THR A 422 20.54 6.00 1.21
CA THR A 422 21.67 5.15 0.75
C THR A 422 21.25 3.82 0.12
N TRP A 423 20.05 3.32 0.42
CA TRP A 423 19.51 2.11 -0.22
C TRP A 423 19.01 2.36 -1.65
N LEU A 424 18.67 3.61 -1.99
CA LEU A 424 17.94 3.98 -3.19
C LEU A 424 18.75 3.69 -4.48
N PRO A 425 20.02 4.16 -4.62
CA PRO A 425 20.78 3.92 -5.86
C PRO A 425 21.09 2.43 -6.10
N ASP A 426 21.34 1.68 -5.01
CA ASP A 426 21.65 0.25 -5.09
C ASP A 426 20.41 -0.54 -5.55
N ALA A 427 19.23 -0.25 -5.00
CA ALA A 427 17.98 -0.90 -5.40
C ALA A 427 17.62 -0.63 -6.86
N HIS A 428 17.75 0.61 -7.33
CA HIS A 428 17.51 0.98 -8.73
C HIS A 428 18.47 0.33 -9.71
N SER A 429 19.75 0.17 -9.32
CA SER A 429 20.76 -0.44 -10.19
C SER A 429 20.48 -1.93 -10.50
N GLN A 430 19.84 -2.64 -9.56
CA GLN A 430 19.60 -4.09 -9.66
C GLN A 430 18.17 -4.46 -10.09
N ALA A 431 17.21 -3.53 -10.00
CA ALA A 431 15.85 -3.77 -10.44
C ALA A 431 15.75 -3.86 -11.98
N PRO A 432 14.83 -4.68 -12.52
CA PRO A 432 14.44 -4.60 -13.93
C PRO A 432 14.00 -3.18 -14.30
N SER A 433 14.39 -2.68 -15.47
CA SER A 433 14.13 -1.29 -15.86
C SER A 433 12.65 -0.84 -15.73
N PRO A 434 11.63 -1.65 -16.10
CA PRO A 434 10.23 -1.27 -15.88
C PRO A 434 9.85 -1.12 -14.41
N ILE A 435 10.44 -1.95 -13.53
CA ILE A 435 10.22 -1.86 -12.07
C ILE A 435 10.96 -0.65 -11.50
N SER A 436 12.18 -0.38 -11.93
CA SER A 436 12.91 0.83 -11.52
C SER A 436 12.10 2.09 -11.82
N GLY A 437 11.42 2.15 -12.98
CA GLY A 437 10.51 3.24 -13.32
C GLY A 437 9.31 3.37 -12.37
N LEU A 438 8.73 2.26 -11.91
CA LEU A 438 7.64 2.28 -10.91
C LEU A 438 8.14 2.71 -9.53
N LEU A 439 9.33 2.24 -9.12
CA LEU A 439 9.95 2.61 -7.86
C LEU A 439 10.17 4.13 -7.81
N SER A 440 10.78 4.74 -8.83
CA SER A 440 11.02 6.19 -8.84
C SER A 440 9.73 6.98 -9.05
N GLY A 441 8.87 6.52 -9.98
CA GLY A 441 7.72 7.30 -10.44
C GLY A 441 6.55 7.32 -9.46
N VAL A 442 6.28 6.23 -8.73
CA VAL A 442 5.04 6.11 -7.94
C VAL A 442 5.23 5.53 -6.54
N LEU A 443 6.23 4.68 -6.29
CA LEU A 443 6.45 4.16 -4.93
C LEU A 443 6.82 5.29 -3.95
N LEU A 444 7.74 6.17 -4.34
CA LEU A 444 8.14 7.31 -3.49
C LEU A 444 6.95 8.23 -3.20
N ASN A 445 6.07 8.43 -4.20
CA ASN A 445 4.84 9.20 -4.06
C ASN A 445 3.85 8.57 -3.05
N CYS A 446 3.78 7.24 -2.95
CA CYS A 446 2.94 6.57 -1.95
C CYS A 446 3.42 6.86 -0.52
N ALA A 447 4.74 6.85 -0.30
CA ALA A 447 5.31 7.19 1.01
C ALA A 447 5.16 8.68 1.33
N LEU A 448 5.37 9.55 0.34
CA LEU A 448 5.16 10.99 0.48
C LEU A 448 3.70 11.32 0.78
N TYR A 449 2.74 10.61 0.17
CA TYR A 449 1.32 10.74 0.48
C TYR A 449 1.02 10.51 1.96
N ALA A 450 1.63 9.49 2.58
CA ALA A 450 1.50 9.27 4.02
C ALA A 450 2.07 10.45 4.83
N VAL A 451 3.27 10.93 4.49
CA VAL A 451 3.87 12.12 5.14
C VAL A 451 2.94 13.33 5.03
N LEU A 452 2.32 13.55 3.88
CA LEU A 452 1.38 14.65 3.66
C LEU A 452 0.10 14.51 4.51
N ARG A 453 -0.43 13.30 4.70
CA ARG A 453 -1.56 13.05 5.62
C ARG A 453 -1.22 13.49 7.04
N PHE A 454 -0.08 13.06 7.56
CA PHE A 454 0.37 13.44 8.89
C PHE A 454 0.75 14.93 8.99
N ARG A 455 1.30 15.53 7.93
CA ARG A 455 1.53 16.99 7.85
C ARG A 455 0.23 17.72 8.11
N VAL A 456 -0.84 17.35 7.40
CA VAL A 456 -2.16 18.00 7.53
C VAL A 456 -2.70 17.91 8.96
N LEU A 457 -2.56 16.77 9.64
CA LEU A 457 -2.94 16.64 11.05
C LEU A 457 -2.06 17.51 11.98
N THR A 458 -0.76 17.58 11.70
CA THR A 458 0.21 18.33 12.50
C THR A 458 0.00 19.84 12.39
N ILE A 459 -0.36 20.33 11.19
CA ILE A 459 -0.66 21.75 10.98
C ILE A 459 -1.83 22.19 11.86
N ASP A 460 -2.89 21.40 11.92
CA ASP A 460 -4.08 21.73 12.71
C ASP A 460 -3.81 21.67 14.23
N ALA A 461 -3.00 20.69 14.68
CA ALA A 461 -2.72 20.49 16.11
C ALA A 461 -1.63 21.43 16.65
N VAL A 462 -0.57 21.68 15.88
CA VAL A 462 0.66 22.35 16.34
C VAL A 462 0.84 23.73 15.69
N GLY A 463 0.38 23.89 14.45
CA GLY A 463 0.64 25.05 13.61
C GLY A 463 1.53 24.74 12.39
N GLY A 464 1.35 25.53 11.33
CA GLY A 464 1.96 25.32 10.01
C GLY A 464 3.48 25.32 9.97
N SER A 465 4.11 26.26 10.68
CA SER A 465 5.55 26.53 10.59
C SER A 465 6.41 25.33 10.96
N TYR A 466 6.00 24.51 11.93
CA TYR A 466 6.78 23.39 12.41
C TYR A 466 6.96 22.29 11.34
N ALA A 467 5.85 21.77 10.82
CA ALA A 467 5.89 20.72 9.81
C ALA A 467 6.54 21.19 8.51
N ASP A 468 6.30 22.46 8.14
CA ASP A 468 6.83 23.06 6.92
C ASP A 468 8.35 23.28 6.99
N HIS A 469 8.86 23.81 8.11
CA HIS A 469 10.31 23.97 8.29
C HIS A 469 11.05 22.63 8.25
N LEU A 470 10.48 21.58 8.84
CA LEU A 470 11.08 20.25 8.78
C LEU A 470 11.10 19.70 7.35
N LEU A 471 9.99 19.79 6.62
CA LEU A 471 9.92 19.30 5.24
C LEU A 471 10.84 20.08 4.30
N ILE A 472 10.87 21.41 4.41
CA ILE A 472 11.78 22.26 3.65
C ILE A 472 13.24 21.95 4.02
N GLY A 473 13.54 21.80 5.31
CA GLY A 473 14.88 21.47 5.80
C GLY A 473 15.40 20.14 5.25
N PHE A 474 14.64 19.06 5.39
CA PHE A 474 15.01 17.75 4.83
C PHE A 474 15.07 17.76 3.30
N GLY A 475 14.17 18.50 2.63
CA GLY A 475 14.18 18.65 1.17
C GLY A 475 15.44 19.37 0.67
N LEU A 476 15.76 20.53 1.23
CA LEU A 476 16.96 21.29 0.89
C LEU A 476 18.24 20.50 1.22
N PHE A 477 18.26 19.81 2.36
CA PHE A 477 19.38 18.95 2.74
C PHE A 477 19.57 17.79 1.77
N SER A 478 18.48 17.18 1.30
CA SER A 478 18.53 16.11 0.29
C SER A 478 19.11 16.61 -1.03
N VAL A 479 18.69 17.80 -1.50
CA VAL A 479 19.25 18.42 -2.71
C VAL A 479 20.73 18.74 -2.51
N ALA A 480 21.10 19.34 -1.38
CA ALA A 480 22.49 19.71 -1.08
C ALA A 480 23.42 18.49 -1.06
N LEU A 481 22.94 17.33 -0.60
CA LEU A 481 23.69 16.08 -0.65
C LEU A 481 23.68 15.43 -2.03
N ALA A 482 22.57 15.45 -2.76
CA ALA A 482 22.48 14.78 -4.07
C ALA A 482 23.39 15.40 -5.14
N VAL A 483 23.52 16.73 -5.16
CA VAL A 483 24.31 17.47 -6.17
C VAL A 483 25.77 16.99 -6.29
N PRO A 484 26.58 16.91 -5.22
CA PRO A 484 27.96 16.45 -5.34
C PRO A 484 28.07 14.97 -5.75
N PHE A 485 27.16 14.10 -5.29
CA PHE A 485 27.17 12.69 -5.70
C PHE A 485 26.86 12.51 -7.20
N LEU A 486 25.94 13.31 -7.75
CA LEU A 486 25.61 13.32 -9.17
C LEU A 486 26.80 13.70 -10.06
N LEU A 487 27.66 14.62 -9.61
CA LEU A 487 28.83 15.07 -10.37
C LEU A 487 29.94 14.02 -10.46
N VAL A 488 30.00 13.08 -9.51
CA VAL A 488 31.05 12.06 -9.43
C VAL A 488 30.60 10.71 -10.02
N GLN A 489 29.30 10.49 -10.14
CA GLN A 489 28.75 9.22 -10.61
C GLN A 489 28.91 9.06 -12.13
N HIS A 490 29.42 7.90 -12.56
CA HIS A 490 29.62 7.58 -13.98
C HIS A 490 28.60 6.55 -14.52
N ASP A 491 27.92 5.83 -13.63
CA ASP A 491 26.89 4.84 -14.01
C ASP A 491 25.55 5.55 -14.23
N ILE A 492 25.04 5.50 -15.47
CA ILE A 492 23.80 6.18 -15.88
C ILE A 492 22.59 5.74 -15.03
N LYS A 493 22.49 4.45 -14.65
CA LYS A 493 21.37 3.99 -13.81
C LYS A 493 21.45 4.57 -12.40
N ARG A 494 22.66 4.70 -11.85
CA ARG A 494 22.90 5.30 -10.53
C ARG A 494 22.93 6.84 -10.56
N MET A 495 22.94 7.46 -11.74
CA MET A 495 22.73 8.91 -11.88
C MET A 495 21.24 9.25 -11.88
N LEU A 496 20.39 8.37 -12.41
CA LEU A 496 18.94 8.57 -12.48
C LEU A 496 18.19 8.16 -11.21
N GLY A 497 18.74 7.22 -10.44
CA GLY A 497 18.21 6.79 -9.14
C GLY A 497 19.03 7.36 -8.02
#